data_AF-A0A2E9BXH1-F1
#
_entry.id   AF-A0A2E9BXH1-F1
#
_cell.length_a   1.000
_cell.length_b   1.000
_cell.length_c   1.000
_cell.angle_alpha   90.00
_cell.angle_beta   90.00
_cell.angle_gamma   90.00
#
_symmetry.space_group_name_H-M   'P 1'
#
loop_
_entity.id
_entity.type
_entity.pdbx_description
1 polymer ?
#
loop_
_entity_poly.entity_id
_entity_poly.type
_entity_poly.pdbx_seq_one_letter_code
_entity_poly.pdbx_strand_id
1 'polypeptide(L)'
;MLARKIASLFASRSAAPTPSRLMQLHEYLALLQEGTEEFAAGERIKRDALSLAQRLREELRLPLGPEPSLELVLARRCKVQRISLVHVPLAAKDCFFIAMYHQDASSAHAHLVFDIGAEYQRPFLECPDFGVGEEATEDNLRHWIPRLAEAPDAFAIVERRDGTYMQVYADDRGFHLEHQLVTTGCHYRTAQPVSSEAAVDTLVSYACGKYEWANRAWDRMVL
;
A
#
# COMPACT_ATOMS: atom_id res chain seq x y z
N MET A 1 -5.63 -60.22 13.15
CA MET A 1 -6.55 -59.11 12.82
C MET A 1 -6.36 -57.91 13.78
N LEU A 2 -5.12 -57.48 14.07
CA LEU A 2 -4.85 -56.36 14.99
C LEU A 2 -3.59 -55.52 14.63
N ALA A 3 -3.06 -55.68 13.42
CA ALA A 3 -1.85 -54.94 12.98
C ALA A 3 -2.09 -54.02 11.75
N ARG A 4 -3.34 -53.93 11.27
CA ARG A 4 -3.73 -53.06 10.12
C ARG A 4 -4.55 -51.83 10.53
N LYS A 5 -4.70 -51.55 11.82
CA LYS A 5 -5.54 -50.46 12.36
C LYS A 5 -4.78 -49.30 13.01
N ILE A 6 -3.47 -49.18 12.81
CA ILE A 6 -2.64 -48.08 13.34
C ILE A 6 -1.90 -47.33 12.20
N ALA A 7 -2.49 -47.28 11.00
CA ALA A 7 -1.89 -46.56 9.87
C ALA A 7 -2.74 -45.39 9.34
N SER A 8 -3.86 -45.03 10.00
CA SER A 8 -4.73 -43.93 9.53
C SER A 8 -4.99 -42.83 10.56
N LEU A 9 -4.20 -42.73 11.63
CA LEU A 9 -4.39 -41.72 12.69
C LEU A 9 -3.43 -40.52 12.62
N PHE A 10 -2.54 -40.46 11.64
CA PHE A 10 -1.68 -39.29 11.40
C PHE A 10 -1.67 -38.88 9.93
N ALA A 11 -2.83 -38.83 9.29
CA ALA A 11 -3.00 -37.88 8.22
C ALA A 11 -3.05 -36.50 8.89
N SER A 12 -1.87 -35.87 9.04
CA SER A 12 -1.82 -34.45 9.35
C SER A 12 -2.64 -33.76 8.28
N ARG A 13 -3.86 -33.33 8.61
CA ARG A 13 -4.52 -32.30 7.84
C ARG A 13 -3.56 -31.13 7.89
N SER A 14 -2.75 -30.94 6.85
CA SER A 14 -2.02 -29.69 6.69
C SER A 14 -3.12 -28.64 6.73
N ALA A 15 -3.15 -27.82 7.78
CA ALA A 15 -4.05 -26.70 7.82
C ALA A 15 -3.87 -25.94 6.50
N ALA A 16 -4.97 -25.65 5.81
CA ALA A 16 -4.89 -24.81 4.63
C ALA A 16 -4.11 -23.55 5.02
N PRO A 17 -3.10 -23.13 4.24
CA PRO A 17 -2.31 -21.97 4.58
C PRO A 17 -3.24 -20.78 4.81
N THR A 18 -3.06 -20.08 5.94
CA THR A 18 -3.82 -18.87 6.23
C THR A 18 -3.63 -17.90 5.07
N PRO A 19 -4.71 -17.38 4.47
CA PRO A 19 -4.59 -16.45 3.36
C PRO A 19 -3.82 -15.21 3.81
N SER A 20 -2.94 -14.72 2.94
CA SER A 20 -2.22 -13.48 3.16
C SER A 20 -3.20 -12.31 3.19
N ARG A 21 -3.20 -11.52 4.27
CA ARG A 21 -4.06 -10.33 4.38
C ARG A 21 -3.44 -9.12 3.67
N LEU A 22 -4.27 -8.21 3.16
CA LEU A 22 -3.81 -6.89 2.76
C LEU A 22 -3.44 -6.07 4.00
N MET A 23 -2.21 -5.55 4.02
CA MET A 23 -1.68 -4.72 5.10
C MET A 23 -1.94 -3.24 4.84
N GLN A 24 -2.25 -2.49 5.88
CA GLN A 24 -2.38 -1.03 5.82
C GLN A 24 -0.99 -0.37 5.85
N LEU A 25 -0.83 0.78 5.19
CA LEU A 25 0.49 1.40 5.04
C LEU A 25 1.16 1.73 6.39
N HIS A 26 0.41 2.23 7.39
CA HIS A 26 0.98 2.54 8.70
C HIS A 26 1.58 1.31 9.40
N GLU A 27 1.03 0.11 9.17
CA GLU A 27 1.58 -1.13 9.73
C GLU A 27 2.95 -1.44 9.13
N TYR A 28 3.10 -1.25 7.82
CA TYR A 28 4.38 -1.40 7.13
C TYR A 28 5.39 -0.34 7.60
N LEU A 29 4.97 0.91 7.76
CA LEU A 29 5.83 1.99 8.25
C LEU A 29 6.32 1.72 9.69
N ALA A 30 5.48 1.15 10.55
CA ALA A 30 5.90 0.73 11.88
C ALA A 30 7.02 -0.33 11.82
N LEU A 31 6.93 -1.30 10.90
CA LEU A 31 8.01 -2.29 10.69
C LEU A 31 9.32 -1.64 10.21
N LEU A 32 9.23 -0.59 9.39
CA LEU A 32 10.41 0.16 8.93
C LEU A 32 11.05 0.98 10.06
N GLN A 33 10.24 1.59 10.93
CA GLN A 33 10.70 2.39 12.08
C GLN A 33 11.50 1.56 13.10
N GLU A 34 11.17 0.27 13.23
CA GLU A 34 11.96 -0.69 14.03
C GLU A 34 13.34 -1.01 13.42
N GLY A 35 13.60 -0.52 12.22
CA GLY A 35 14.82 -0.73 11.47
C GLY A 35 14.82 -2.06 10.71
N THR A 36 15.39 -2.01 9.51
CA THR A 36 15.52 -3.19 8.65
C THR A 36 16.96 -3.41 8.24
N GLU A 37 17.31 -4.66 7.99
CA GLU A 37 18.60 -5.09 7.44
C GLU A 37 18.40 -5.94 6.19
N GLU A 38 19.43 -6.01 5.35
CA GLU A 38 19.42 -6.94 4.21
C GLU A 38 19.33 -8.38 4.71
N PHE A 39 18.51 -9.18 4.04
CA PHE A 39 18.28 -10.56 4.41
C PHE A 39 18.43 -11.46 3.17
N ALA A 40 19.34 -12.43 3.25
CA ALA A 40 19.53 -13.43 2.21
C ALA A 40 18.38 -14.46 2.24
N ALA A 41 17.19 -14.06 1.76
CA ALA A 41 16.06 -14.96 1.64
C ALA A 41 16.37 -16.09 0.65
N GLY A 42 16.13 -17.33 1.07
CA GLY A 42 16.27 -18.49 0.19
C GLY A 42 15.29 -18.44 -0.99
N GLU A 43 15.65 -19.09 -2.10
CA GLU A 43 14.84 -19.08 -3.33
C GLU A 43 13.37 -19.45 -3.11
N ARG A 44 13.11 -20.38 -2.18
CA ARG A 44 11.75 -20.83 -1.87
C ARG A 44 10.83 -19.67 -1.46
N ILE A 45 11.29 -18.78 -0.58
CA ILE A 45 10.51 -17.64 -0.10
C ILE A 45 10.30 -16.62 -1.22
N LYS A 46 11.34 -16.37 -2.03
CA LYS A 46 11.24 -15.47 -3.19
C LYS A 46 10.24 -15.99 -4.23
N ARG A 47 10.26 -17.30 -4.53
CA ARG A 47 9.29 -17.96 -5.42
C ARG A 47 7.87 -17.92 -4.87
N ASP A 48 7.69 -18.10 -3.56
CA ASP A 48 6.37 -17.96 -2.94
C ASP A 48 5.84 -16.53 -3.05
N ALA A 49 6.67 -15.52 -2.80
CA ALA A 49 6.29 -14.11 -2.95
C ALA A 49 5.90 -13.76 -4.40
N LEU A 50 6.67 -14.24 -5.39
CA LEU A 50 6.32 -14.12 -6.81
C LEU A 50 4.98 -14.79 -7.13
N SER A 51 4.81 -16.03 -6.65
CA SER A 51 3.57 -16.79 -6.87
C SER A 51 2.37 -16.09 -6.22
N LEU A 52 2.55 -15.47 -5.05
CA LEU A 52 1.52 -14.68 -4.40
C LEU A 52 1.16 -13.43 -5.20
N ALA A 53 2.16 -12.67 -5.66
CA ALA A 53 1.96 -11.51 -6.52
C ALA A 53 1.19 -11.88 -7.81
N GLN A 54 1.49 -13.03 -8.40
CA GLN A 54 0.78 -13.53 -9.58
C GLN A 54 -0.66 -13.91 -9.28
N ARG A 55 -0.92 -14.63 -8.18
CA ARG A 55 -2.28 -14.99 -7.77
C ARG A 55 -3.15 -13.76 -7.50
N LEU A 56 -2.56 -12.71 -6.93
CA LEU A 56 -3.27 -11.46 -6.61
C LEU A 56 -3.24 -10.42 -7.74
N ARG A 57 -2.66 -10.75 -8.90
CA ARG A 57 -2.43 -9.81 -10.00
C ARG A 57 -3.72 -9.17 -10.49
N GLU A 58 -4.77 -9.97 -10.70
CA GLU A 58 -6.07 -9.48 -11.15
C GLU A 58 -6.76 -8.64 -10.07
N GLU A 59 -6.78 -9.15 -8.84
CA GLU A 59 -7.41 -8.47 -7.69
C GLU A 59 -6.79 -7.10 -7.40
N LEU A 60 -5.46 -7.03 -7.42
CA LEU A 60 -4.69 -5.81 -7.16
C LEU A 60 -4.39 -5.02 -8.44
N ARG A 61 -4.90 -5.47 -9.60
CA ARG A 61 -4.64 -4.85 -10.91
C ARG A 61 -3.16 -4.51 -11.13
N LEU A 62 -2.26 -5.41 -10.71
CA LEU A 62 -0.82 -5.16 -10.79
C LEU A 62 -0.40 -4.97 -12.25
N PRO A 63 0.47 -3.98 -12.54
CA PRO A 63 0.76 -3.59 -13.91
C PRO A 63 1.33 -4.76 -14.71
N LEU A 64 0.90 -4.86 -15.97
CA LEU A 64 1.26 -5.98 -16.81
C LEU A 64 2.73 -5.88 -17.23
N GLY A 65 3.60 -6.64 -16.56
CA GLY A 65 5.00 -6.83 -16.94
C GLY A 65 5.36 -8.31 -17.11
N PRO A 66 6.53 -8.61 -17.69
CA PRO A 66 7.13 -9.92 -17.58
C PRO A 66 7.38 -10.25 -16.10
N GLU A 67 7.31 -11.52 -15.74
CA GLU A 67 7.70 -11.96 -14.40
C GLU A 67 9.19 -11.59 -14.16
N PRO A 68 9.53 -10.91 -13.06
CA PRO A 68 10.92 -10.56 -12.79
C PRO A 68 11.73 -11.80 -12.39
N SER A 69 13.03 -11.81 -12.70
CA SER A 69 13.91 -12.87 -12.23
C SER A 69 14.04 -12.86 -10.69
N LEU A 70 14.31 -14.03 -10.10
CA LEU A 70 14.49 -14.16 -8.64
C LEU A 70 15.64 -13.32 -8.07
N GLU A 71 16.61 -12.96 -8.90
CA GLU A 71 17.73 -12.10 -8.54
C GLU A 71 17.28 -10.67 -8.24
N LEU A 72 16.22 -10.21 -8.89
CA LEU A 72 15.62 -8.89 -8.68
C LEU A 72 14.65 -8.84 -7.50
N VAL A 73 14.28 -10.00 -6.94
CA VAL A 73 13.46 -10.08 -5.73
C VAL A 73 14.35 -9.84 -4.52
N LEU A 74 14.16 -8.70 -3.87
CA LEU A 74 14.95 -8.28 -2.72
C LEU A 74 14.29 -8.73 -1.42
N ALA A 75 15.08 -8.96 -0.38
CA ALA A 75 14.52 -9.27 0.92
C ALA A 75 15.23 -8.48 2.01
N ARG A 76 14.42 -7.96 2.93
CA ARG A 76 14.87 -7.29 4.14
C ARG A 76 14.27 -8.00 5.35
N ARG A 77 14.87 -7.84 6.51
CA ARG A 77 14.32 -8.32 7.78
C ARG A 77 14.19 -7.18 8.76
N CYS A 78 13.02 -7.07 9.37
CA CYS A 78 12.78 -6.20 10.51
C CYS A 78 13.61 -6.71 11.71
N LYS A 79 14.39 -5.83 12.33
CA LYS A 79 15.35 -6.20 13.38
C LYS A 79 14.68 -6.66 14.67
N VAL A 80 13.54 -6.07 15.02
CA VAL A 80 12.83 -6.31 16.28
C VAL A 80 11.85 -7.48 16.12
N GLN A 81 10.86 -7.35 15.24
CA GLN A 81 9.82 -8.38 15.06
C GLN A 81 10.27 -9.61 14.26
N ARG A 82 11.48 -9.60 13.68
CA ARG A 82 12.03 -10.68 12.84
C ARG A 82 11.14 -11.07 11.66
N ILE A 83 10.31 -10.14 11.20
CA ILE A 83 9.49 -10.29 10.00
C ILE A 83 10.37 -10.06 8.77
N SER A 84 10.30 -10.98 7.81
CA SER A 84 10.95 -10.83 6.51
C SER A 84 10.03 -10.08 5.54
N LEU A 85 10.56 -9.06 4.88
CA LEU A 85 9.91 -8.20 3.90
C LEU A 85 10.48 -8.53 2.52
N VAL A 86 9.73 -9.27 1.70
CA VAL A 86 10.19 -9.75 0.40
C VAL A 86 9.57 -8.87 -0.68
N HIS A 87 10.41 -8.12 -1.39
CA HIS A 87 10.04 -7.10 -2.35
C HIS A 87 10.13 -7.70 -3.76
N VAL A 88 8.97 -7.92 -4.38
CA VAL A 88 8.83 -8.32 -5.77
C VAL A 88 8.67 -7.05 -6.61
N PRO A 89 9.60 -6.73 -7.51
CA PRO A 89 9.49 -5.53 -8.33
C PRO A 89 8.30 -5.64 -9.30
N LEU A 90 7.61 -4.52 -9.48
CA LEU A 90 6.53 -4.35 -10.45
C LEU A 90 7.08 -3.74 -11.75
N ALA A 91 6.24 -3.65 -12.79
CA ALA A 91 6.65 -3.08 -14.08
C ALA A 91 7.06 -1.60 -13.97
N ALA A 92 6.42 -0.85 -13.08
CA ALA A 92 6.81 0.52 -12.77
C ALA A 92 8.08 0.52 -11.91
N LYS A 93 9.08 1.31 -12.32
CA LYS A 93 10.36 1.42 -11.61
C LYS A 93 10.14 1.82 -10.14
N ASP A 94 10.87 1.20 -9.21
CA ASP A 94 10.80 1.47 -7.77
C ASP A 94 9.41 1.24 -7.14
N CYS A 95 8.53 0.50 -7.81
CA CYS A 95 7.27 0.01 -7.27
C CYS A 95 7.37 -1.48 -6.95
N PHE A 96 6.80 -1.90 -5.82
CA PHE A 96 6.95 -3.26 -5.32
C PHE A 96 5.63 -3.83 -4.82
N PHE A 97 5.42 -5.12 -5.09
CA PHE A 97 4.59 -5.97 -4.26
C PHE A 97 5.46 -6.50 -3.12
N ILE A 98 5.08 -6.27 -1.87
CA ILE A 98 5.85 -6.63 -0.69
C ILE A 98 5.08 -7.72 0.05
N ALA A 99 5.68 -8.90 0.19
CA ALA A 99 5.14 -10.01 0.97
C ALA A 99 5.85 -10.11 2.33
N MET A 100 5.07 -10.25 3.41
CA MET A 100 5.59 -10.31 4.78
C MET A 100 5.49 -11.73 5.35
N TYR A 101 6.59 -12.19 5.93
CA TYR A 101 6.72 -13.54 6.49
C TYR A 101 7.13 -13.46 7.95
N HIS A 102 6.45 -14.18 8.83
CA HIS A 102 6.98 -14.43 10.17
C HIS A 102 8.24 -15.30 10.08
N GLN A 103 9.03 -15.31 11.14
CA GLN A 103 10.21 -16.17 11.23
C GLN A 103 9.82 -17.64 10.94
N ASP A 104 10.59 -18.30 10.06
CA ASP A 104 10.43 -19.70 9.65
C ASP A 104 9.10 -20.04 8.94
N ALA A 105 8.26 -19.04 8.64
CA ALA A 105 7.02 -19.24 7.91
C ALA A 105 7.29 -19.63 6.45
N SER A 106 6.45 -20.53 5.94
CA SER A 106 6.53 -21.00 4.55
C SER A 106 5.65 -20.22 3.57
N SER A 107 4.78 -19.37 4.08
CA SER A 107 3.83 -18.56 3.32
C SER A 107 3.73 -17.17 3.95
N ALA A 108 3.43 -16.17 3.12
CA ALA A 108 3.27 -14.80 3.60
C ALA A 108 1.99 -14.67 4.42
N HIS A 109 2.07 -14.00 5.57
CA HIS A 109 0.91 -13.69 6.40
C HIS A 109 0.22 -12.39 5.98
N ALA A 110 0.96 -11.48 5.34
CA ALA A 110 0.45 -10.21 4.86
C ALA A 110 1.15 -9.76 3.57
N HIS A 111 0.54 -8.80 2.87
CA HIS A 111 1.11 -8.18 1.68
C HIS A 111 0.68 -6.70 1.53
N LEU A 112 1.45 -5.93 0.75
CA LEU A 112 1.20 -4.53 0.40
C LEU A 112 1.73 -4.24 -1.01
N VAL A 113 1.15 -3.26 -1.70
CA VAL A 113 1.76 -2.62 -2.88
C VAL A 113 2.27 -1.26 -2.47
N PHE A 114 3.52 -0.93 -2.83
CA PHE A 114 4.16 0.32 -2.40
C PHE A 114 5.02 0.93 -3.51
N ASP A 115 4.92 2.25 -3.66
CA ASP A 115 5.72 3.06 -4.58
C ASP A 115 6.84 3.75 -3.79
N ILE A 116 8.02 3.13 -3.74
CA ILE A 116 9.18 3.76 -3.09
C ILE A 116 9.66 4.95 -3.92
N GLY A 117 9.47 4.92 -5.25
CA GLY A 117 9.91 6.00 -6.13
C GLY A 117 9.14 7.30 -5.95
N ALA A 118 7.87 7.24 -5.52
CA ALA A 118 7.06 8.40 -5.16
C ALA A 118 7.64 9.21 -3.99
N GLU A 119 8.45 8.59 -3.13
CA GLU A 119 9.11 9.28 -2.00
C GLU A 119 10.22 10.24 -2.43
N TYR A 120 10.70 10.11 -3.67
CA TYR A 120 11.75 10.96 -4.24
C TYR A 120 11.20 12.07 -5.14
N GLN A 121 9.88 12.15 -5.31
CA GLN A 121 9.25 13.14 -6.17
C GLN A 121 8.77 14.35 -5.39
N ARG A 122 8.71 15.50 -6.08
CA ARG A 122 8.04 16.69 -5.54
C ARG A 122 6.53 16.56 -5.79
N PRO A 123 5.68 16.64 -4.76
CA PRO A 123 4.25 16.52 -4.95
C PRO A 123 3.67 17.74 -5.68
N PHE A 124 2.70 17.48 -6.55
CA PHE A 124 2.04 18.47 -7.40
C PHE A 124 0.54 18.52 -7.06
N LEU A 125 0.01 19.72 -6.88
CA LEU A 125 -1.40 19.98 -6.61
C LEU A 125 -2.09 20.39 -7.91
N GLU A 126 -3.16 19.67 -8.24
CA GLU A 126 -4.10 20.05 -9.27
C GLU A 126 -5.47 20.32 -8.66
N CYS A 127 -6.10 21.42 -9.04
CA CYS A 127 -7.52 21.67 -8.77
C CYS A 127 -8.15 22.26 -10.05
N PRO A 128 -8.74 21.41 -10.90
CA PRO A 128 -9.21 21.82 -12.23
C PRO A 128 -10.25 22.93 -12.20
N ASP A 129 -11.22 22.87 -11.29
CA ASP A 129 -12.30 23.87 -11.17
C ASP A 129 -11.80 25.27 -10.83
N PHE A 130 -10.63 25.38 -10.22
CA PHE A 130 -9.98 26.65 -9.91
C PHE A 130 -8.81 26.99 -10.85
N GLY A 131 -8.56 26.15 -11.87
CA GLY A 131 -7.44 26.34 -12.81
C GLY A 131 -6.06 26.25 -12.14
N VAL A 132 -5.95 25.47 -11.07
CA VAL A 132 -4.73 25.33 -10.27
C VAL A 132 -3.90 24.14 -10.77
N GLY A 133 -2.60 24.39 -10.97
CA GLY A 133 -1.59 23.37 -11.25
C GLY A 133 -0.24 23.88 -10.75
N GLU A 134 0.13 23.52 -9.52
CA GLU A 134 1.32 24.06 -8.84
C GLU A 134 1.93 23.06 -7.84
N GLU A 135 3.07 23.39 -7.23
CA GLU A 135 3.66 22.53 -6.19
C GLU A 135 2.73 22.44 -4.96
N ALA A 136 2.56 21.24 -4.41
CA ALA A 136 1.69 21.01 -3.24
C ALA A 136 2.40 21.38 -1.93
N THR A 137 2.69 22.68 -1.77
CA THR A 137 3.23 23.23 -0.53
C THR A 137 2.16 23.32 0.56
N GLU A 138 2.57 23.41 1.83
CA GLU A 138 1.63 23.60 2.93
C GLU A 138 0.75 24.85 2.75
N ASP A 139 1.34 25.97 2.30
CA ASP A 139 0.61 27.22 2.05
C ASP A 139 -0.44 27.06 0.95
N ASN A 140 -0.07 26.43 -0.17
CA ASN A 140 -0.98 26.19 -1.29
C ASN A 140 -2.14 25.27 -0.89
N LEU A 141 -1.85 24.20 -0.14
CA LEU A 141 -2.88 23.28 0.35
C LEU A 141 -3.83 23.96 1.34
N ARG A 142 -3.30 24.76 2.27
CA ARG A 142 -4.11 25.55 3.22
C ARG A 142 -4.96 26.60 2.51
N HIS A 143 -4.52 27.11 1.36
CA HIS A 143 -5.27 28.07 0.57
C HIS A 143 -6.39 27.42 -0.26
N TRP A 144 -6.08 26.36 -1.02
CA TRP A 144 -6.99 25.84 -2.04
C TRP A 144 -8.00 24.83 -1.52
N ILE A 145 -7.58 23.90 -0.65
CA ILE A 145 -8.43 22.77 -0.26
C ILE A 145 -9.73 23.24 0.43
N PRO A 146 -9.75 24.22 1.34
CA PRO A 146 -11.01 24.67 1.94
C PRO A 146 -12.03 25.21 0.93
N ARG A 147 -11.55 25.74 -0.20
CA ARG A 147 -12.39 26.39 -1.23
C ARG A 147 -13.16 25.39 -2.08
N LEU A 148 -12.81 24.10 -2.04
CA LEU A 148 -13.59 23.06 -2.73
C LEU A 148 -15.07 23.07 -2.32
N ALA A 149 -15.39 23.48 -1.10
CA ALA A 149 -16.77 23.63 -0.63
C ALA A 149 -17.55 24.79 -1.31
N GLU A 150 -16.87 25.68 -2.03
CA GLU A 150 -17.48 26.81 -2.76
C GLU A 150 -18.02 26.40 -4.14
N ALA A 151 -17.60 25.25 -4.66
CA ALA A 151 -17.90 24.79 -6.01
C ALA A 151 -18.45 23.35 -6.00
N PRO A 152 -19.66 23.12 -6.52
CA PRO A 152 -20.19 21.77 -6.70
C PRO A 152 -19.25 20.91 -7.55
N ASP A 153 -19.08 19.65 -7.18
CA ASP A 153 -18.25 18.65 -7.88
C ASP A 153 -16.74 18.96 -7.95
N ALA A 154 -16.29 20.04 -7.31
CA ALA A 154 -14.88 20.39 -7.29
C ALA A 154 -14.05 19.37 -6.49
N PHE A 155 -12.90 19.02 -7.05
CA PHE A 155 -11.93 18.14 -6.42
C PHE A 155 -10.50 18.67 -6.59
N ALA A 156 -9.61 18.19 -5.74
CA ALA A 156 -8.18 18.42 -5.86
C ALA A 156 -7.42 17.10 -5.78
N ILE A 157 -6.31 17.02 -6.51
CA ILE A 157 -5.39 15.88 -6.50
C ILE A 157 -4.02 16.39 -6.06
N VAL A 158 -3.41 15.71 -5.10
CA VAL A 158 -1.99 15.82 -4.81
C VAL A 158 -1.33 14.58 -5.37
N GLU A 159 -0.69 14.73 -6.52
CA GLU A 159 0.07 13.67 -7.17
C GLU A 159 1.51 13.67 -6.65
N ARG A 160 2.02 12.49 -6.31
CA ARG A 160 3.46 12.30 -6.10
C ARG A 160 4.12 11.64 -7.30
N ARG A 161 3.42 10.73 -7.96
CA ARG A 161 3.88 10.04 -9.16
C ARG A 161 2.68 9.43 -9.88
N ASP A 162 2.83 9.17 -11.18
CA ASP A 162 1.82 8.45 -11.95
C ASP A 162 1.36 7.17 -11.23
N GLY A 163 0.05 7.11 -10.94
CA GLY A 163 -0.59 6.01 -10.20
C GLY A 163 -0.53 6.11 -8.67
N THR A 164 0.20 7.08 -8.09
CA THR A 164 0.35 7.31 -6.64
C THR A 164 -0.01 8.76 -6.27
N TYR A 165 -1.21 8.95 -5.73
CA TYR A 165 -1.77 10.26 -5.41
C TYR A 165 -2.73 10.21 -4.21
N MET A 166 -3.08 11.38 -3.69
CA MET A 166 -4.20 11.59 -2.77
C MET A 166 -5.18 12.57 -3.41
N GLN A 167 -6.47 12.23 -3.39
CA GLN A 167 -7.56 13.07 -3.92
C GLN A 167 -8.48 13.52 -2.79
N VAL A 168 -9.04 14.71 -2.94
CA VAL A 168 -10.05 15.24 -2.03
C VAL A 168 -11.16 15.95 -2.79
N TYR A 169 -12.40 15.75 -2.36
CA TYR A 169 -13.56 16.53 -2.82
C TYR A 169 -14.44 16.90 -1.63
N ALA A 170 -15.33 17.87 -1.81
CA ALA A 170 -16.26 18.31 -0.77
C ALA A 170 -17.72 18.09 -1.19
N ASP A 171 -18.55 17.68 -0.23
CA ASP A 171 -20.02 17.69 -0.34
C ASP A 171 -20.64 18.38 0.89
N ASP A 172 -21.97 18.33 1.00
CA ASP A 172 -22.73 18.88 2.12
C ASP A 172 -22.43 18.21 3.48
N ARG A 173 -21.81 17.03 3.48
CA ARG A 173 -21.43 16.27 4.68
C ARG A 173 -19.99 16.51 5.11
N GLY A 174 -19.16 17.10 4.24
CA GLY A 174 -17.77 17.44 4.54
C GLY A 174 -16.81 17.06 3.42
N PHE A 175 -15.55 16.83 3.78
CA PHE A 175 -14.48 16.51 2.85
C PHE A 175 -14.25 14.99 2.79
N HIS A 176 -14.18 14.45 1.59
CA HIS A 176 -13.93 13.03 1.34
C HIS A 176 -12.53 12.88 0.79
N LEU A 177 -11.79 11.91 1.32
CA LEU A 177 -10.41 11.67 0.94
C LEU A 177 -10.28 10.28 0.35
N GLU A 178 -9.52 10.23 -0.74
CA GLU A 178 -9.13 8.98 -1.39
C GLU A 178 -7.61 9.00 -1.60
N HIS A 179 -6.98 7.83 -1.64
CA HIS A 179 -5.60 7.73 -2.09
C HIS A 179 -5.38 6.45 -2.88
N GLN A 180 -4.54 6.54 -3.91
CA GLN A 180 -4.13 5.41 -4.72
C GLN A 180 -2.64 5.13 -4.53
N LEU A 181 -2.28 3.85 -4.47
CA LEU A 181 -0.89 3.40 -4.47
C LEU A 181 -0.60 2.55 -5.71
N VAL A 182 0.17 3.09 -6.65
CA VAL A 182 0.61 2.44 -7.91
C VAL A 182 -0.52 2.08 -8.90
N THR A 183 -1.65 1.53 -8.44
CA THR A 183 -2.70 0.97 -9.29
C THR A 183 -4.10 1.22 -8.72
N THR A 184 -5.11 1.15 -9.58
CA THR A 184 -6.53 1.25 -9.18
C THR A 184 -7.00 0.09 -8.30
N GLY A 185 -6.30 -1.05 -8.27
CA GLY A 185 -6.59 -2.16 -7.35
C GLY A 185 -6.14 -1.87 -5.90
N CYS A 186 -5.38 -0.80 -5.72
CA CYS A 186 -4.91 -0.26 -4.43
C CYS A 186 -5.40 1.18 -4.27
N HIS A 187 -6.69 1.40 -4.52
CA HIS A 187 -7.38 2.66 -4.25
C HIS A 187 -8.15 2.53 -2.93
N TYR A 188 -8.05 3.54 -2.07
CA TYR A 188 -8.64 3.54 -0.73
C TYR A 188 -9.34 4.86 -0.46
N ARG A 189 -10.32 4.84 0.43
CA ARG A 189 -11.05 6.03 0.87
C ARG A 189 -11.24 6.06 2.38
N THR A 190 -11.48 7.24 2.94
CA THR A 190 -11.96 7.35 4.32
C THR A 190 -13.39 6.84 4.44
N ALA A 191 -13.72 6.17 5.55
CA ALA A 191 -15.06 5.61 5.78
C ALA A 191 -16.15 6.69 5.93
N GLN A 192 -15.77 7.87 6.43
CA GLN A 192 -16.65 9.02 6.69
C GLN A 192 -15.99 10.31 6.17
N PRO A 193 -16.80 11.34 5.84
CA PRO A 193 -16.28 12.67 5.57
C PRO A 193 -15.56 13.24 6.80
N VAL A 194 -14.62 14.15 6.55
CA VAL A 194 -13.85 14.88 7.58
C VAL A 194 -14.09 16.38 7.49
N SER A 195 -13.67 17.13 8.51
CA SER A 195 -13.69 18.59 8.46
C SER A 195 -12.66 19.12 7.44
N SER A 196 -12.84 20.37 7.01
CA SER A 196 -11.89 21.08 6.13
C SER A 196 -10.47 21.07 6.69
N GLU A 197 -10.31 21.42 7.97
CA GLU A 197 -9.02 21.40 8.67
C GLU A 197 -8.38 20.00 8.66
N ALA A 198 -9.17 18.97 8.98
CA ALA A 198 -8.69 17.60 9.00
C ALA A 198 -8.36 17.05 7.61
N ALA A 199 -8.99 17.55 6.55
CA ALA A 199 -8.60 17.26 5.17
C ALA A 199 -7.26 17.91 4.83
N VAL A 200 -7.16 19.23 5.03
CA VAL A 200 -5.93 20.01 4.80
C VAL A 200 -4.73 19.37 5.50
N ASP A 201 -4.81 19.10 6.81
CA ASP A 201 -3.69 18.53 7.56
C ASP A 201 -3.26 17.15 7.04
N THR A 202 -4.20 16.39 6.47
CA THR A 202 -3.91 15.08 5.87
C THR A 202 -3.19 15.22 4.54
N LEU A 203 -3.64 16.14 3.68
CA LEU A 203 -2.93 16.44 2.43
C LEU A 203 -1.55 17.05 2.70
N VAL A 204 -1.41 17.90 3.71
CA VAL A 204 -0.12 18.47 4.12
C VAL A 204 0.82 17.37 4.63
N SER A 205 0.31 16.46 5.47
CA SER A 205 1.07 15.29 5.92
C SER A 205 1.55 14.48 4.72
N TYR A 206 0.64 14.10 3.82
CA TYR A 206 0.94 13.36 2.58
C TYR A 206 1.95 14.07 1.67
N ALA A 207 1.76 15.35 1.36
CA ALA A 207 2.63 16.11 0.47
C ALA A 207 4.02 16.30 1.08
N CYS A 208 4.09 16.73 2.34
CA CYS A 208 5.36 17.09 2.98
C CYS A 208 6.14 15.89 3.55
N GLY A 209 5.77 14.65 3.20
CA GLY A 209 6.49 13.44 3.61
C GLY A 209 6.37 13.13 5.10
N LYS A 210 5.34 13.68 5.76
CA LYS A 210 4.98 13.31 7.12
C LYS A 210 3.99 12.14 6.99
N TYR A 211 4.12 11.07 7.78
CA TYR A 211 3.35 9.84 7.55
C TYR A 211 2.09 9.70 8.42
N GLU A 212 1.65 10.78 9.08
CA GLU A 212 0.47 10.76 9.94
C GLU A 212 -0.80 10.40 9.15
N TRP A 213 -0.91 10.84 7.89
CA TRP A 213 -2.03 10.51 7.00
C TRP A 213 -2.27 9.00 6.86
N ALA A 214 -1.22 8.17 6.95
CA ALA A 214 -1.31 6.72 6.79
C ALA A 214 -2.01 6.03 7.96
N ASN A 215 -2.12 6.70 9.12
CA ASN A 215 -2.78 6.17 10.32
C ASN A 215 -4.31 6.32 10.29
N ARG A 216 -4.86 6.96 9.26
CA ARG A 216 -6.32 6.99 9.07
C ARG A 216 -6.86 5.60 8.77
N ALA A 217 -8.14 5.40 9.08
CA ALA A 217 -8.86 4.20 8.69
C ALA A 217 -9.21 4.29 7.20
N TRP A 218 -8.42 3.57 6.39
CA TRP A 218 -8.55 3.52 4.93
C TRP A 218 -9.25 2.23 4.51
N ASP A 219 -10.40 2.38 3.84
CA ASP A 219 -11.15 1.29 3.26
C ASP A 219 -10.76 1.10 1.80
N ARG A 220 -10.30 -0.10 1.42
CA ARG A 220 -10.01 -0.40 0.03
C ARG A 220 -11.30 -0.36 -0.80
N MET A 221 -11.26 0.37 -1.90
CA MET A 221 -12.34 0.44 -2.88
C MET A 221 -12.26 -0.75 -3.82
N VAL A 222 -13.40 -1.41 -4.05
CA VAL A 222 -13.54 -2.42 -5.11
C VAL A 222 -14.14 -1.70 -6.31
N LEU A 223 -13.28 -1.32 -7.26
CA LEU A 223 -13.62 -0.64 -8.51
C LEU A 223 -13.83 -1.63 -9.66
#